data_AF-A0A970KM38-F1
#
_entry.id   AF-A0A970KM38-F1
#
_cell.length_a   1.000
_cell.length_b   1.000
_cell.length_c   1.000
_cell.angle_alpha   90.00
_cell.angle_beta   90.00
_cell.angle_gamma   90.00
#
_symmetry.space_group_name_H-M   'P 1'
#
loop_
_entity.id
_entity.type
_entity.pdbx_description
1 polymer ?
#
loop_
_entity_poly.entity_id
_entity_poly.type
_entity_poly.pdbx_seq_one_letter_code
_entity_poly.pdbx_strand_id
1 'polypeptide(L)'
;MKVAKDKYNIYFYVKTVKDITPPTDGSWMILFISTGETPSWYSYNYVVNRVSPVDSEAVIEKVTDIWNFEKIGRAKLKVEGNQMMLAIPRNLIGFPVDKYSGLINLQFKWADNYQPGDIRSFYTMDDAAPLGRLNFIFSNIA
;
A
#
# COMPACT_ATOMS: atom_id res chain seq x y z
N MET A 1 -11.46 -2.11 -6.79
CA MET A 1 -10.02 -2.38 -6.56
C MET A 1 -9.72 -3.81 -6.96
N LYS A 2 -8.48 -4.11 -7.35
CA LYS A 2 -8.03 -5.46 -7.70
C LYS A 2 -6.61 -5.69 -7.21
N VAL A 3 -6.29 -6.94 -6.87
CA VAL A 3 -4.93 -7.38 -6.54
C VAL A 3 -4.60 -8.58 -7.40
N ALA A 4 -3.39 -8.60 -7.94
CA ALA A 4 -2.84 -9.70 -8.70
C ALA A 4 -1.37 -9.91 -8.31
N LYS A 5 -0.78 -11.03 -8.72
CA LYS A 5 0.64 -11.28 -8.53
C LYS A 5 1.23 -11.99 -9.74
N ASP A 6 2.52 -11.81 -9.94
CA ASP A 6 3.33 -12.71 -10.76
C ASP A 6 4.41 -13.38 -9.89
N LYS A 7 5.47 -13.89 -10.52
CA LYS A 7 6.59 -14.49 -9.80
C LYS A 7 7.32 -13.48 -8.90
N TYR A 8 7.44 -12.22 -9.31
CA TYR A 8 8.35 -11.24 -8.72
C TYR A 8 7.64 -10.06 -8.03
N ASN A 9 6.38 -9.78 -8.38
CA ASN A 9 5.65 -8.59 -7.99
C ASN A 9 4.23 -8.92 -7.48
N ILE A 10 3.73 -8.04 -6.61
CA ILE A 10 2.30 -7.90 -6.31
C ILE A 10 1.83 -6.60 -6.96
N TYR A 11 0.67 -6.68 -7.62
CA TYR A 11 0.05 -5.57 -8.29
C TYR A 11 -1.18 -5.12 -7.54
N PHE A 12 -1.28 -3.82 -7.28
CA PHE A 12 -2.44 -3.19 -6.67
C PHE A 12 -3.06 -2.22 -7.66
N TYR A 13 -4.37 -2.37 -7.87
CA TYR A 13 -5.15 -1.52 -8.77
C TYR A 13 -6.31 -0.89 -8.02
N VAL A 14 -6.46 0.42 -8.20
CA VAL A 14 -7.58 1.20 -7.70
C VAL A 14 -8.19 2.01 -8.85
N LYS A 15 -9.53 2.10 -8.82
CA LYS A 15 -10.31 2.92 -9.73
C LYS A 15 -11.23 3.80 -8.89
N THR A 16 -11.17 5.10 -9.11
CA THR A 16 -11.97 6.12 -8.45
C THR A 16 -13.15 6.52 -9.32
N VAL A 17 -14.12 7.26 -8.74
CA VAL A 17 -15.28 7.77 -9.51
C VAL A 17 -14.83 8.89 -10.46
N LYS A 18 -14.02 9.82 -9.95
CA LYS A 18 -13.43 10.95 -10.70
C LYS A 18 -11.98 10.68 -11.03
N ASP A 19 -11.43 11.45 -11.97
CA ASP A 19 -10.01 11.40 -12.31
C ASP A 19 -9.13 11.66 -11.08
N ILE A 20 -8.02 10.93 -11.01
CA ILE A 20 -7.05 11.04 -9.93
C ILE A 20 -6.29 12.34 -10.11
N THR A 21 -6.23 13.15 -9.07
CA THR A 21 -5.52 14.44 -9.07
C THR A 21 -4.01 14.23 -9.07
N PRO A 22 -3.21 15.22 -9.48
CA PRO A 22 -1.76 15.16 -9.33
C PRO A 22 -1.34 15.07 -7.85
N PRO A 23 -0.17 14.48 -7.54
CA PRO A 23 0.34 14.31 -6.17
C PRO A 23 0.92 15.61 -5.60
N THR A 24 0.11 16.66 -5.50
CA THR A 24 0.55 17.97 -4.99
C THR A 24 0.52 18.07 -3.47
N ASP A 25 -0.31 17.26 -2.84
CA ASP A 25 -0.61 17.34 -1.42
C ASP A 25 0.00 16.12 -0.73
N GLY A 26 0.52 16.31 0.50
CA GLY A 26 0.96 15.18 1.31
C GLY A 26 -0.19 14.21 1.54
N SER A 27 0.10 12.91 1.65
CA SER A 27 -0.88 11.83 1.83
C SER A 27 -1.78 11.51 0.63
N TRP A 28 -1.26 11.70 -0.58
CA TRP A 28 -1.94 11.33 -1.81
C TRP A 28 -1.88 9.82 -2.10
N MET A 29 -3.04 9.18 -2.22
CA MET A 29 -3.20 7.77 -2.65
C MET A 29 -2.21 6.81 -1.97
N ILE A 30 -2.23 6.77 -0.64
CA ILE A 30 -1.37 5.90 0.19
C ILE A 30 -1.91 4.48 0.19
N LEU A 31 -1.02 3.50 0.07
CA LEU A 31 -1.32 2.08 0.27
C LEU A 31 -0.63 1.57 1.54
N PHE A 32 -1.42 1.10 2.50
CA PHE A 32 -0.96 0.41 3.70
C PHE A 32 -1.03 -1.11 3.51
N ILE A 33 0.01 -1.83 3.92
CA ILE A 33 0.10 -3.29 3.78
C ILE A 33 0.47 -3.92 5.13
N SER A 34 -0.28 -4.95 5.50
CA SER A 34 -0.05 -5.82 6.65
C SER A 34 0.35 -7.21 6.16
N THR A 35 1.48 -7.71 6.64
CA THR A 35 1.96 -9.08 6.40
C THR A 35 1.94 -9.94 7.67
N GLY A 36 1.55 -9.34 8.80
CA GLY A 36 1.56 -10.01 10.11
C GLY A 36 2.93 -10.03 10.79
N GLU A 37 3.92 -9.33 10.24
CA GLU A 37 5.24 -9.19 10.83
C GLU A 37 5.27 -8.17 11.98
N THR A 38 6.42 -8.08 12.67
CA THR A 38 6.75 -7.01 13.61
C THR A 38 8.12 -6.41 13.23
N PRO A 39 8.35 -5.11 13.43
CA PRO A 39 7.44 -4.11 14.00
C PRO A 39 6.30 -3.72 13.04
N SER A 40 5.24 -3.10 13.59
CA SER A 40 4.08 -2.65 12.81
C SER A 40 3.49 -1.35 13.36
N TRP A 41 2.96 -0.52 12.46
CA TRP A 41 2.20 0.68 12.78
C TRP A 41 0.72 0.33 12.70
N TYR A 42 0.08 0.17 13.86
CA TYR A 42 -1.31 -0.29 13.96
C TYR A 42 -1.66 -1.47 13.04
N SER A 43 -0.82 -2.51 13.10
CA SER A 43 -0.90 -3.74 12.30
C SER A 43 -0.47 -3.64 10.84
N TYR A 44 0.00 -2.48 10.35
CA TYR A 44 0.63 -2.37 9.03
C TYR A 44 2.15 -2.43 9.14
N ASN A 45 2.78 -3.21 8.27
CA ASN A 45 4.22 -3.40 8.23
C ASN A 45 4.90 -2.51 7.18
N TYR A 46 4.16 -2.14 6.14
CA TYR A 46 4.66 -1.35 5.03
C TYR A 46 3.66 -0.26 4.63
N VAL A 47 4.22 0.85 4.16
CA VAL A 47 3.47 1.97 3.60
C VAL A 47 4.08 2.33 2.26
N VAL A 48 3.22 2.51 1.26
CA VAL A 48 3.63 2.92 -0.09
C VAL A 48 3.01 4.26 -0.40
N ASN A 49 3.79 5.15 -1.00
CA ASN A 49 3.34 6.46 -1.46
C ASN A 49 2.99 7.47 -0.35
N ARG A 50 3.49 7.27 0.88
CA ARG A 50 3.41 8.29 1.95
C ARG A 50 4.30 9.50 1.63
N VAL A 51 5.44 9.25 1.00
CA VAL A 51 6.27 10.28 0.35
C VAL A 51 5.81 10.37 -1.10
N SER A 52 5.55 11.59 -1.58
CA SER A 52 5.06 11.84 -2.93
C SER A 52 5.92 11.15 -3.99
N PRO A 53 5.31 10.53 -5.01
CA PRO A 53 6.03 9.81 -6.03
C PRO A 53 6.80 10.77 -6.95
N VAL A 54 7.90 10.30 -7.50
CA VAL A 54 8.74 11.03 -8.46
C VAL A 54 8.97 10.14 -9.67
N ASP A 55 8.90 10.69 -10.88
CA ASP A 55 9.19 9.98 -12.14
C ASP A 55 8.43 8.65 -12.31
N SER A 56 7.15 8.61 -11.92
CA SER A 56 6.30 7.39 -11.97
C SER A 56 6.79 6.25 -11.05
N GLU A 57 7.50 6.59 -9.97
CA GLU A 57 7.90 5.64 -8.93
C GLU A 57 7.37 6.07 -7.56
N ALA A 58 6.64 5.18 -6.89
CA ALA A 58 6.19 5.36 -5.52
C ALA A 58 7.24 4.85 -4.54
N VAL A 59 7.41 5.55 -3.42
CA VAL A 59 8.34 5.15 -2.35
C VAL A 59 7.71 4.05 -1.51
N ILE A 60 8.48 2.99 -1.23
CA ILE A 60 8.10 1.92 -0.29
C ILE A 60 8.87 2.16 1.01
N GLU A 61 8.15 2.23 2.11
CA GLU A 61 8.69 2.35 3.45
C GLU A 61 8.29 1.16 4.32
N LYS A 62 9.24 0.63 5.10
CA LYS A 62 9.01 -0.38 6.14
C LYS A 62 8.87 0.31 7.47
N VAL A 63 7.92 -0.12 8.29
CA VAL A 63 7.82 0.33 9.67
C VAL A 63 9.02 -0.20 10.46
N THR A 64 9.71 0.68 11.19
CA THR A 64 10.79 0.32 12.11
C THR A 64 10.39 0.54 13.57
N ASP A 65 9.45 1.46 13.81
CA ASP A 65 8.81 1.71 15.11
C ASP A 65 7.43 2.34 14.87
N ILE A 66 6.57 2.42 15.88
CA ILE A 66 5.21 2.97 15.78
C ILE A 66 5.16 4.43 15.28
N TRP A 67 6.28 5.15 15.26
CA TRP A 67 6.36 6.49 14.67
C TRP A 67 7.42 6.62 13.57
N ASN A 68 8.13 5.54 13.23
CA ASN A 68 9.28 5.58 12.33
C ASN A 68 9.10 4.63 11.15
N PHE A 69 9.44 5.17 9.98
CA PHE A 69 9.35 4.50 8.70
C PHE A 69 10.69 4.65 7.98
N GLU A 70 11.23 3.55 7.47
CA GLU A 70 12.49 3.52 6.73
C GLU A 70 12.20 3.23 5.25
N LYS A 71 12.79 4.03 4.36
CA LYS A 71 12.70 3.79 2.91
C LYS A 71 13.51 2.54 2.54
N ILE A 72 12.81 1.53 2.04
CA ILE A 72 13.41 0.24 1.63
C ILE A 72 13.45 0.04 0.12
N GLY A 73 12.76 0.88 -0.66
CA GLY A 73 12.78 0.78 -2.12
C GLY A 73 11.74 1.63 -2.82
N ARG A 74 11.44 1.23 -4.07
CA ARG A 74 10.46 1.90 -4.93
C ARG A 74 9.56 0.87 -5.63
N ALA A 75 8.34 1.28 -5.93
CA ALA A 75 7.37 0.56 -6.73
C ALA A 75 7.09 1.35 -8.02
N LYS A 76 6.88 0.65 -9.13
CA LYS A 76 6.42 1.33 -10.35
C LYS A 76 4.98 1.78 -10.15
N LEU A 77 4.70 3.02 -10.52
CA LEU A 77 3.40 3.66 -10.42
C LEU A 77 2.94 4.08 -11.82
N LYS A 78 1.69 3.80 -12.17
CA LYS A 78 1.04 4.40 -13.33
C LYS A 78 -0.30 4.98 -12.92
N VAL A 79 -0.60 6.19 -13.38
CA VAL A 79 -1.92 6.82 -13.26
C VAL A 79 -2.42 7.15 -14.66
N GLU A 80 -3.69 6.83 -14.92
CA GLU A 80 -4.36 7.09 -16.19
C GLU A 80 -5.83 7.42 -15.90
N GLY A 81 -6.18 8.71 -15.98
CA GLY A 81 -7.51 9.22 -15.62
C GLY A 81 -7.89 8.85 -14.18
N ASN A 82 -8.97 8.09 -14.01
CA ASN A 82 -9.46 7.63 -12.72
C ASN A 82 -8.87 6.28 -12.26
N GLN A 83 -7.73 5.86 -12.81
CA GLN A 83 -7.14 4.56 -12.53
C GLN A 83 -5.68 4.69 -12.10
N MET A 84 -5.30 3.94 -11.07
CA MET A 84 -3.93 3.86 -10.59
C MET A 84 -3.52 2.41 -10.38
N MET A 85 -2.27 2.12 -10.76
CA MET A 85 -1.65 0.81 -10.61
C MET A 85 -0.27 0.94 -9.97
N LEU A 86 -0.01 0.09 -8.97
CA LEU A 86 1.30 -0.11 -8.35
C LEU A 86 1.82 -1.51 -8.66
N ALA A 87 3.10 -1.62 -8.99
CA ALA A 87 3.82 -2.89 -9.06
C ALA A 87 4.90 -2.93 -7.97
N ILE A 88 4.65 -3.71 -6.93
CA ILE A 88 5.49 -3.81 -5.73
C ILE A 88 6.35 -5.09 -5.80
N PRO A 89 7.69 -4.98 -5.76
CA PRO A 89 8.55 -6.14 -5.67
C PRO A 89 8.29 -6.94 -4.40
N ARG A 90 8.03 -8.25 -4.55
CA ARG A 90 7.64 -9.13 -3.43
C ARG A 90 8.72 -9.26 -2.35
N ASN A 91 9.99 -9.25 -2.76
CA ASN A 91 11.15 -9.33 -1.87
C ASN A 91 11.25 -8.15 -0.90
N LEU A 92 10.73 -6.98 -1.26
CA LEU A 92 10.73 -5.80 -0.40
C LEU A 92 9.69 -5.88 0.72
N ILE A 93 8.60 -6.61 0.48
CA ILE A 93 7.46 -6.70 1.40
C ILE A 93 7.33 -8.08 2.07
N GLY A 94 8.46 -8.74 2.35
CA GLY A 94 8.49 -9.97 3.16
C GLY A 94 8.10 -11.26 2.42
N PHE A 95 7.99 -11.22 1.09
CA PHE A 95 7.65 -12.40 0.28
C PHE A 95 8.76 -12.74 -0.75
N PRO A 96 10.00 -13.04 -0.32
CA PRO A 96 11.08 -13.38 -1.25
C PRO A 96 10.72 -14.60 -2.09
N VAL A 97 11.23 -14.65 -3.33
CA VAL A 97 10.96 -15.75 -4.26
C VAL A 97 11.86 -16.94 -3.92
N ASP A 98 11.38 -17.82 -3.05
CA ASP A 98 11.98 -19.13 -2.76
C ASP A 98 11.05 -20.30 -3.12
N LYS A 99 11.52 -21.53 -2.93
CA LYS A 99 10.83 -22.78 -3.30
C LYS A 99 9.51 -23.02 -2.52
N TYR A 100 9.28 -22.32 -1.40
CA TYR A 100 8.13 -22.50 -0.49
C TYR A 100 7.23 -21.25 -0.38
N SER A 101 7.72 -20.10 -0.85
CA SER A 101 7.10 -18.76 -0.82
C SER A 101 5.94 -18.52 -1.78
N GLY A 102 5.33 -19.58 -2.33
CA GLY A 102 4.20 -19.44 -3.24
C GLY A 102 2.95 -18.85 -2.57
N LEU A 103 2.84 -19.03 -1.26
CA LEU A 103 1.75 -18.54 -0.43
C LEU A 103 2.01 -17.08 -0.02
N ILE A 104 1.04 -16.24 -0.32
CA ILE A 104 0.98 -14.84 0.05
C ILE A 104 -0.31 -14.69 0.84
N ASN A 105 -0.17 -14.21 2.07
CA ASN A 105 -1.29 -13.76 2.88
C ASN A 105 -0.95 -12.35 3.36
N LEU A 106 -1.70 -11.38 2.85
CA LEU A 106 -1.54 -9.99 3.26
C LEU A 106 -2.89 -9.32 3.40
N GLN A 107 -2.92 -8.27 4.18
CA GLN A 107 -4.04 -7.34 4.25
C GLN A 107 -3.61 -5.98 3.73
N PHE A 108 -4.53 -5.24 3.12
CA PHE A 108 -4.21 -3.90 2.62
C PHE A 108 -5.38 -2.93 2.69
N LYS A 109 -5.02 -1.65 2.67
CA LYS A 109 -5.93 -0.51 2.69
C LYS A 109 -5.36 0.64 1.87
N TRP A 110 -6.23 1.29 1.12
CA TRP A 110 -5.93 2.58 0.52
C TRP A 110 -6.50 3.70 1.37
N ALA A 111 -5.76 4.80 1.46
CA ALA A 111 -6.25 6.04 2.05
C ALA A 111 -5.75 7.21 1.21
N ASP A 112 -6.63 8.16 0.94
CA ASP A 112 -6.31 9.44 0.33
C ASP A 112 -6.60 10.57 1.32
N ASN A 113 -5.84 11.67 1.24
CA ASN A 113 -5.96 12.84 2.12
C ASN A 113 -5.91 12.53 3.65
N TYR A 114 -5.20 11.47 4.03
CA TYR A 114 -5.07 11.00 5.41
C TYR A 114 -4.22 11.95 6.28
N GLN A 115 -4.62 12.21 7.53
CA GLN A 115 -3.77 12.94 8.48
C GLN A 115 -2.65 12.05 9.05
N PRO A 116 -1.36 12.36 8.82
CA PRO A 116 -0.25 11.55 9.30
C PRO A 116 -0.30 11.29 10.81
N GLY A 117 -0.09 10.03 11.20
CA GLY A 117 0.01 9.63 12.60
C GLY A 117 -1.31 9.40 13.37
N ASP A 118 -2.49 9.73 12.83
CA ASP A 118 -3.77 9.46 13.49
C ASP A 118 -4.66 8.49 12.72
N ILE A 119 -4.78 7.24 13.21
CA ILE A 119 -5.70 6.24 12.64
C ILE A 119 -7.14 6.71 12.57
N ARG A 120 -7.57 7.61 13.46
CA ARG A 120 -8.98 8.02 13.53
C ARG A 120 -9.43 8.65 12.23
N SER A 121 -8.50 9.21 11.45
CA SER A 121 -8.72 9.65 10.08
C SER A 121 -9.34 8.58 9.18
N PHE A 122 -9.12 7.29 9.44
CA PHE A 122 -9.77 6.21 8.68
C PHE A 122 -11.29 6.09 8.92
N TYR A 123 -11.79 6.71 9.99
CA TYR A 123 -13.22 6.73 10.33
C TYR A 123 -13.90 8.05 10.03
N THR A 124 -13.14 9.13 9.98
CA THR A 124 -13.67 10.50 9.86
C THR A 124 -13.49 11.09 8.46
N MET A 125 -12.56 10.55 7.67
CA MET A 125 -12.33 10.98 6.29
C MET A 125 -12.89 9.92 5.33
N ASP A 126 -13.75 10.35 4.40
CA ASP A 126 -14.53 9.49 3.49
C ASP A 126 -13.68 8.87 2.36
N ASP A 127 -12.37 9.08 2.40
CA ASP A 127 -11.41 8.72 1.36
C ASP A 127 -10.53 7.49 1.75
N ALA A 128 -11.07 6.62 2.61
CA ALA A 128 -10.45 5.35 3.00
C ALA A 128 -11.18 4.16 2.36
N ALA A 129 -10.42 3.30 1.67
CA ALA A 129 -10.94 2.11 1.01
C ALA A 129 -10.20 0.84 1.47
N PRO A 130 -10.84 -0.04 2.25
CA PRO A 130 -12.26 -0.02 2.68
C PRO A 130 -12.51 0.95 3.84
N LEU A 131 -13.77 1.25 4.16
CA LEU A 131 -14.13 2.20 5.24
C LEU A 131 -13.65 1.74 6.63
N GLY A 132 -13.33 2.71 7.51
CA GLY A 132 -12.97 2.46 8.90
C GLY A 132 -11.72 1.59 9.05
N ARG A 133 -11.72 0.70 10.05
CA ARG A 133 -10.62 -0.23 10.33
C ARG A 133 -10.61 -1.53 9.53
N LEU A 134 -11.51 -1.66 8.54
CA LEU A 134 -11.54 -2.84 7.70
C LEU A 134 -10.29 -2.92 6.82
N ASN A 135 -9.94 -4.13 6.39
CA ASN A 135 -8.90 -4.37 5.39
C ASN A 135 -9.41 -5.34 4.33
N PHE A 136 -8.88 -5.22 3.12
CA PHE A 136 -8.99 -6.29 2.14
C PHE A 136 -7.97 -7.37 2.47
N ILE A 137 -8.35 -8.64 2.32
CA ILE A 137 -7.48 -9.79 2.51
C ILE A 137 -7.14 -10.34 1.13
N PHE A 138 -5.84 -10.48 0.85
CA PHE A 138 -5.34 -11.21 -0.32
C PHE A 138 -4.60 -12.45 0.17
N SER A 139 -5.21 -13.61 -0.07
CA SER A 139 -4.68 -14.91 0.30
C SER A 139 -4.76 -15.86 -0.89
N ASN A 140 -3.69 -16.63 -1.12
CA ASN A 140 -3.71 -17.78 -2.02
C ASN A 140 -3.35 -19.08 -1.29
N ILE A 141 -3.69 -19.16 0.01
CA ILE A 141 -3.71 -20.41 0.76
C ILE A 141 -4.73 -21.33 0.06
N ALA A 142 -4.24 -22.47 -0.44
CA ALA A 142 -5.06 -23.55 -0.97
C ALA A 142 -5.65 -24.39 0.19
#